data_AF-A0A0K8UB84-F1
#
_entry.id   AF-A0A0K8UB84-F1
#
_cell.length_a   1.000
_cell.length_b   1.000
_cell.length_c   1.000
_cell.angle_alpha   90.00
_cell.angle_beta   90.00
_cell.angle_gamma   90.00
#
_symmetry.space_group_name_H-M   'P 1'
#
loop_
_entity.id
_entity.type
_entity.pdbx_description
1 polymer ?
#
loop_
_entity_poly.entity_id
_entity_poly.type
_entity_poly.pdbx_seq_one_letter_code
_entity_poly.pdbx_strand_id
1 'polypeptide(L)'
;MRTIQDSAIAEKNLPDIQANFYVGDDGNIYVGRGWDYANTYANDTLAVTFMGDYGRYEPSQKQLEAAQYLLSYAIANKYIELGYKLVAQNQTKVSKSPGANVYRQIKKWPHFYPCGIGDNPRCGVELNMPDVWDGKM
;
A
#
# COMPACT_ATOMS: atom_id res chain seq x y z
N MET A 1 -8.96 -1.98 -13.26
CA MET A 1 -7.53 -2.17 -13.60
C MET A 1 -7.11 -1.37 -14.82
N ARG A 2 -7.59 -1.66 -16.03
CA ARG A 2 -7.19 -0.96 -17.28
C ARG A 2 -7.20 0.57 -17.16
N THR A 3 -8.32 1.16 -16.76
CA THR A 3 -8.43 2.63 -16.59
C THR A 3 -7.40 3.23 -15.63
N ILE A 4 -7.01 2.50 -14.57
CA ILE A 4 -6.00 2.98 -13.61
C ILE A 4 -4.61 2.95 -14.25
N GLN A 5 -4.32 1.92 -15.04
CA GLN A 5 -3.08 1.80 -15.80
C GLN A 5 -3.00 2.84 -16.91
N ASP A 6 -4.09 3.03 -17.67
CA ASP A 6 -4.18 4.02 -18.75
C ASP A 6 -3.93 5.44 -18.21
N SER A 7 -4.57 5.82 -17.09
CA SER A 7 -4.30 7.11 -16.42
C SER A 7 -2.86 7.21 -15.90
N ALA A 8 -2.30 6.14 -15.33
CA ALA A 8 -0.90 6.13 -14.88
C ALA A 8 0.08 6.39 -16.03
N ILE A 9 -0.15 5.80 -17.20
CA ILE A 9 0.70 5.99 -18.38
C ILE A 9 0.46 7.37 -18.99
N ALA A 10 -0.80 7.72 -19.28
CA ALA A 10 -1.13 8.92 -20.03
C ALA A 10 -0.99 10.22 -19.24
N GLU A 11 -1.33 10.22 -17.96
CA GLU A 11 -1.40 11.45 -17.15
C GLU A 11 -0.17 11.63 -16.24
N LYS A 12 0.46 10.51 -15.84
CA LYS A 12 1.60 10.53 -14.91
C LYS A 12 2.93 10.16 -15.55
N ASN A 13 2.94 9.87 -16.86
CA ASN A 13 4.12 9.43 -17.60
C ASN A 13 4.84 8.24 -16.94
N LEU A 14 4.08 7.36 -16.30
CA LEU A 14 4.64 6.15 -15.68
C LEU A 14 4.74 5.04 -16.73
N PRO A 15 5.77 4.18 -16.66
CA PRO A 15 5.88 3.04 -17.55
C PRO A 15 4.79 1.98 -17.30
N ASP A 16 4.17 2.00 -16.12
CA ASP A 16 3.12 1.09 -15.71
C ASP A 16 2.32 1.66 -14.51
N ILE A 17 1.22 0.99 -14.16
CA ILE A 17 0.38 1.24 -12.98
C ILE A 17 1.21 1.38 -11.69
N GLN A 18 0.76 2.20 -10.73
CA GLN A 18 1.62 2.66 -9.63
C GLN A 18 1.98 1.59 -8.58
N ALA A 19 1.04 0.72 -8.19
CA ALA A 19 1.20 -0.21 -7.07
C ALA A 19 1.46 -1.65 -7.53
N ASN A 20 1.99 -2.46 -6.62
CA ASN A 20 2.26 -3.88 -6.86
C ASN A 20 0.97 -4.67 -7.01
N PHE A 21 0.01 -4.46 -6.12
CA PHE A 21 -1.26 -5.19 -6.09
C PHE A 21 -2.44 -4.27 -5.81
N TYR A 22 -3.60 -4.67 -6.33
CA TYR A 22 -4.88 -3.98 -6.17
C TYR A 22 -5.91 -4.97 -5.64
N VAL A 23 -6.72 -4.57 -4.66
CA VAL A 23 -7.74 -5.42 -4.05
C VAL A 23 -9.11 -4.85 -4.37
N GLY A 24 -9.90 -5.59 -5.15
CA GLY A 24 -11.25 -5.20 -5.57
C GLY A 24 -12.31 -5.53 -4.52
N ASP A 25 -13.44 -4.82 -4.54
CA ASP A 25 -14.56 -5.05 -3.63
C ASP A 25 -15.19 -6.45 -3.77
N ASP A 26 -14.92 -7.12 -4.89
CA ASP A 26 -15.25 -8.52 -5.16
C ASP A 26 -14.41 -9.52 -4.36
N GLY A 27 -13.34 -9.08 -3.68
CA GLY A 27 -12.39 -9.92 -2.97
C GLY A 27 -11.25 -10.46 -3.83
N ASN A 28 -11.16 -10.02 -5.10
CA ASN A 28 -10.07 -10.44 -5.97
C ASN A 28 -8.82 -9.57 -5.78
N ILE A 29 -7.65 -10.22 -5.88
CA ILE A 29 -6.35 -9.55 -5.91
C ILE A 29 -5.91 -9.46 -7.37
N TYR A 30 -5.71 -8.24 -7.84
CA TYR A 30 -5.27 -7.93 -9.19
C TYR A 30 -3.78 -7.58 -9.16
N VAL A 31 -3.02 -8.23 -10.04
CA VAL A 31 -1.59 -7.94 -10.23
C VAL A 31 -1.46 -6.60 -10.96
N GLY A 32 -0.76 -5.66 -10.32
CA GLY A 32 -0.23 -4.46 -10.98
C GLY A 32 1.21 -4.72 -11.38
N ARG A 33 2.15 -4.07 -10.70
CA ARG A 33 3.59 -4.31 -10.90
C ARG A 33 4.09 -5.67 -10.41
N GLY A 34 3.29 -6.38 -9.61
CA GLY A 34 3.64 -7.70 -9.10
C GLY A 34 4.80 -7.66 -8.10
N TRP A 35 5.52 -8.77 -8.00
CA TRP A 35 6.60 -8.94 -7.02
C TRP A 35 7.95 -8.38 -7.49
N ASP A 36 8.20 -8.43 -8.79
CA ASP A 36 9.54 -8.24 -9.36
C ASP A 36 9.89 -6.77 -9.64
N TYR A 37 8.90 -5.88 -9.61
CA TYR A 37 9.08 -4.47 -9.95
C TYR A 37 8.67 -3.55 -8.78
N ALA A 38 9.52 -2.56 -8.51
CA ALA A 38 9.24 -1.54 -7.51
C ALA A 38 7.97 -0.73 -7.86
N ASN A 39 7.18 -0.42 -6.83
CA ASN A 39 6.11 0.57 -6.95
C ASN A 39 6.67 1.98 -7.08
N THR A 40 5.80 2.94 -7.40
CA THR A 40 6.19 4.33 -7.64
C THR A 40 6.22 5.18 -6.38
N TYR A 41 6.15 4.60 -5.19
CA TYR A 41 6.12 5.34 -3.92
C TYR A 41 7.45 5.23 -3.19
N ALA A 42 7.93 3.99 -3.04
CA ALA A 42 9.22 3.73 -2.42
C ALA A 42 9.84 2.42 -2.91
N ASN A 43 11.16 2.41 -3.08
CA ASN A 43 11.94 1.20 -3.32
C ASN A 43 11.87 0.26 -2.10
N ASP A 44 12.09 -1.03 -2.34
CA ASP A 44 12.10 -2.07 -1.31
C ASP A 44 10.80 -2.15 -0.47
N THR A 45 9.66 -1.78 -1.08
CA THR A 45 8.35 -1.87 -0.45
C THR A 45 7.34 -2.60 -1.34
N LEU A 46 6.32 -3.19 -0.70
CA LEU A 46 5.15 -3.75 -1.34
C LEU A 46 3.96 -2.80 -1.20
N ALA A 47 3.48 -2.23 -2.30
CA ALA A 47 2.31 -1.35 -2.31
C ALA A 47 1.04 -2.13 -2.67
N VAL A 48 0.06 -2.10 -1.77
CA VAL A 48 -1.28 -2.71 -1.96
C VAL A 48 -2.34 -1.62 -1.94
N THR A 49 -3.12 -1.51 -3.01
CA THR A 49 -4.19 -0.51 -3.16
C THR A 49 -5.56 -1.15 -3.00
N PHE A 50 -6.36 -0.67 -2.04
CA PHE A 50 -7.79 -0.99 -1.98
C PHE A 50 -8.52 -0.18 -3.05
N MET A 51 -9.28 -0.85 -3.93
CA MET A 51 -10.00 -0.19 -5.02
C MET A 51 -11.36 0.36 -4.54
N GLY A 52 -11.40 1.66 -4.24
CA GLY A 52 -12.63 2.35 -3.81
C GLY A 52 -12.36 3.73 -3.20
N ASP A 53 -13.40 4.38 -2.67
CA ASP A 53 -13.30 5.63 -1.90
C ASP A 53 -13.57 5.39 -0.41
N TYR A 54 -12.51 5.08 0.33
CA TYR A 54 -12.62 4.79 1.77
C TYR A 54 -12.43 6.01 2.67
N GLY A 55 -12.44 7.21 2.08
CA GLY A 55 -12.77 8.41 2.82
C GLY A 55 -14.26 8.48 3.13
N ARG A 56 -15.10 7.84 2.29
CA ARG A 56 -16.57 7.86 2.41
C ARG A 56 -17.16 6.51 2.82
N TYR A 57 -16.67 5.42 2.26
CA TYR A 57 -17.24 4.08 2.41
C TYR A 57 -16.35 3.19 3.29
N GLU A 58 -16.93 2.16 3.90
CA GLU A 58 -16.15 1.11 4.58
C GLU A 58 -15.61 0.11 3.54
N PRO A 59 -14.39 -0.42 3.69
CA PRO A 59 -13.94 -1.56 2.89
C PRO A 59 -14.77 -2.79 3.21
N SER A 60 -15.10 -3.59 2.20
CA SER A 60 -15.82 -4.83 2.45
C SER A 60 -14.95 -5.84 3.17
N GLN A 61 -15.61 -6.77 3.87
CA GLN A 61 -14.92 -7.85 4.57
C GLN A 61 -14.06 -8.69 3.61
N LYS A 62 -14.55 -8.93 2.39
CA LYS A 62 -13.81 -9.64 1.34
C LYS A 62 -12.51 -8.94 0.96
N GLN A 63 -12.51 -7.60 0.88
CA GLN A 63 -11.29 -6.84 0.61
C GLN A 63 -10.26 -6.97 1.73
N LEU A 64 -10.72 -6.87 2.98
CA LEU A 64 -9.85 -6.99 4.15
C LEU A 64 -9.21 -8.40 4.19
N GLU A 65 -10.01 -9.44 3.97
CA GLU A 65 -9.55 -10.83 3.92
C GLU A 65 -8.58 -11.08 2.77
N ALA A 66 -8.86 -10.57 1.58
CA ALA A 66 -7.97 -10.69 0.42
C ALA A 66 -6.61 -10.01 0.66
N ALA A 67 -6.60 -8.82 1.25
CA ALA A 67 -5.36 -8.14 1.61
C ALA A 67 -4.56 -8.89 2.70
N GLN A 68 -5.23 -9.45 3.72
CA GLN A 68 -4.55 -10.27 4.74
C GLN A 68 -4.01 -11.58 4.16
N TYR A 69 -4.75 -12.21 3.25
CA TYR A 69 -4.30 -13.38 2.51
C TYR A 69 -3.05 -13.05 1.69
N LEU A 70 -3.05 -11.92 0.95
CA LEU A 70 -1.90 -11.48 0.17
C LEU A 70 -0.66 -11.30 1.04
N LEU A 71 -0.78 -10.65 2.20
CA LEU A 71 0.33 -10.44 3.13
C LEU A 71 0.86 -11.78 3.68
N SER A 72 -0.05 -12.68 4.06
CA SER A 72 0.32 -14.03 4.54
C SER A 72 1.05 -14.83 3.45
N TYR A 73 0.56 -14.76 2.21
CA TYR A 73 1.18 -15.37 1.04
C TYR A 73 2.58 -14.78 0.78
N ALA A 74 2.72 -13.46 0.89
CA ALA A 74 3.99 -12.76 0.69
C ALA A 74 5.05 -13.21 1.70
N ILE A 75 4.68 -13.39 2.97
CA ILE A 75 5.59 -13.92 4.01
C ILE A 75 5.96 -15.37 3.71
N ALA A 76 4.96 -16.23 3.46
CA ALA A 76 5.18 -17.67 3.23
C ALA A 76 6.12 -17.94 2.04
N ASN A 77 6.08 -17.08 1.03
CA ASN A 77 6.90 -17.18 -0.17
C ASN A 77 8.14 -16.26 -0.14
N LYS A 78 8.43 -15.61 0.99
CA LYS A 78 9.60 -14.74 1.20
C LYS A 78 9.68 -13.53 0.26
N TYR A 79 8.53 -13.04 -0.22
CA TYR A 79 8.44 -11.77 -0.95
C TYR A 79 8.52 -10.55 -0.03
N ILE A 80 8.13 -10.71 1.24
CA ILE A 80 8.36 -9.72 2.31
C ILE A 80 8.94 -10.42 3.54
N GLU A 81 9.68 -9.67 4.35
CA GLU A 81 10.24 -10.21 5.59
C GLU A 81 9.16 -10.54 6.63
N LEU A 82 9.43 -11.53 7.48
CA LEU A 82 8.56 -11.88 8.60
C LEU A 82 8.30 -10.67 9.52
N GLY A 83 9.31 -9.80 9.68
CA GLY A 83 9.25 -8.59 10.50
C GLY A 83 8.84 -7.33 9.74
N TYR A 84 8.15 -7.44 8.59
CA TYR A 84 7.76 -6.27 7.80
C TYR A 84 6.96 -5.25 8.62
N LYS A 85 6.98 -4.00 8.16
CA LYS A 85 6.23 -2.89 8.75
C LYS A 85 5.07 -2.51 7.84
N LEU A 86 3.85 -2.62 8.35
CA LEU A 86 2.66 -2.17 7.66
C LEU A 86 2.43 -0.69 7.99
N VAL A 87 2.51 0.15 6.96
CA VAL A 87 2.25 1.59 7.07
C VAL A 87 1.20 2.02 6.07
N ALA A 88 0.47 3.08 6.40
CA ALA A 88 -0.50 3.71 5.52
C ALA A 88 0.14 4.84 4.71
N GLN A 89 -0.37 5.12 3.52
CA GLN A 89 0.21 6.16 2.65
C GLN A 89 0.13 7.57 3.25
N ASN A 90 -0.85 7.86 4.11
CA ASN A 90 -0.94 9.13 4.85
C ASN A 90 0.09 9.25 5.99
N GLN A 91 0.79 8.17 6.35
CA GLN A 91 1.93 8.23 7.28
C GLN A 91 3.24 8.59 6.55
N THR A 92 3.27 8.48 5.21
CA THR A 92 4.50 8.59 4.41
C THR A 92 4.53 9.81 3.50
N LYS A 93 3.40 10.54 3.38
CA LYS A 93 3.28 11.84 2.71
C LYS A 93 1.95 12.49 3.06
N VAL A 94 1.81 13.77 2.72
CA VAL A 94 0.52 14.47 2.80
C VAL A 94 -0.45 13.85 1.78
N SER A 95 -1.38 13.01 2.27
CA SER A 95 -2.35 12.29 1.44
C SER A 95 -3.61 11.93 2.23
N LYS A 96 -4.76 11.82 1.55
CA LYS A 96 -5.98 11.23 2.12
C LYS A 96 -5.99 9.71 2.08
N SER A 97 -5.17 9.11 1.21
CA SER A 97 -5.04 7.65 1.06
C SER A 97 -4.45 7.02 2.33
N PRO A 98 -4.91 5.84 2.77
CA PRO A 98 -5.83 4.93 2.09
C PRO A 98 -7.32 5.23 2.33
N GLY A 99 -7.65 6.39 2.90
CA GLY A 99 -8.98 6.72 3.39
C GLY A 99 -9.13 6.40 4.88
N ALA A 100 -9.95 7.17 5.58
CA ALA A 100 -10.11 7.07 7.03
C ALA A 100 -10.61 5.67 7.46
N ASN A 101 -11.47 5.05 6.65
CA ASN A 101 -12.07 3.77 6.99
C ASN A 101 -11.09 2.61 6.81
N VAL A 102 -10.33 2.54 5.71
CA VAL A 102 -9.24 1.55 5.57
C VAL A 102 -8.18 1.77 6.64
N TYR A 103 -7.77 3.03 6.88
CA TYR A 103 -6.78 3.35 7.91
C TYR A 103 -7.20 2.79 9.28
N ARG A 104 -8.47 2.98 9.66
CA ARG A 104 -9.05 2.46 10.91
C ARG A 104 -8.99 0.94 11.03
N GLN A 105 -9.13 0.21 9.92
CA GLN A 105 -9.04 -1.25 9.92
C GLN A 105 -7.59 -1.71 10.03
N ILE A 106 -6.70 -1.21 9.18
CA ILE A 106 -5.29 -1.67 9.15
C ILE A 106 -4.51 -1.31 10.41
N LYS A 107 -4.91 -0.25 11.14
CA LYS A 107 -4.34 0.06 12.46
C LYS A 107 -4.46 -1.06 13.49
N LYS A 108 -5.43 -1.96 13.30
CA LYS A 108 -5.69 -3.10 14.19
C LYS A 108 -4.94 -4.36 13.75
N TRP A 109 -4.29 -4.34 12.59
CA TRP A 109 -3.65 -5.51 12.02
C TRP A 109 -2.28 -5.76 12.67
N PRO A 110 -1.81 -7.01 12.67
CA PRO A 110 -0.41 -7.31 12.94
C PRO A 110 0.50 -6.47 12.04
N HIS A 111 1.71 -6.18 12.54
CA HIS A 111 2.73 -5.40 11.84
C HIS A 111 2.40 -3.92 11.57
N PHE A 112 1.23 -3.41 11.98
CA PHE A 112 0.96 -1.97 11.88
C PHE A 112 2.02 -1.19 12.65
N TYR A 113 2.75 -0.32 11.94
CA TYR A 113 3.85 0.45 12.50
C TYR A 113 3.40 1.91 12.71
N PRO A 114 3.33 2.40 13.96
CA PRO A 114 2.76 3.71 14.28
C PRO A 114 3.74 4.87 14.02
N CYS A 115 4.55 4.79 12.96
CA CYS A 115 5.47 5.86 12.58
C CYS A 115 4.75 7.18 12.32
N GLY A 116 5.38 8.28 12.71
CA GLY A 116 4.85 9.64 12.57
C GLY A 116 3.61 9.94 13.42
N ILE A 117 3.26 9.07 14.39
CA ILE A 117 2.14 9.29 15.32
C ILE A 117 2.71 9.65 16.70
N GLY A 118 2.38 10.85 17.20
CA GLY A 118 2.92 11.35 18.46
C GLY A 118 4.43 11.51 18.38
N ASP A 119 5.16 10.99 19.37
CA ASP A 119 6.62 11.05 19.43
C ASP A 119 7.32 9.93 18.64
N ASN A 120 6.57 9.08 17.93
CA ASN A 120 7.15 8.01 17.12
C ASN A 120 7.95 8.59 15.94
N PRO A 121 9.10 7.98 15.60
CA PRO A 121 9.87 8.43 14.46
C PRO A 121 9.09 8.31 13.15
N ARG A 122 9.52 9.08 12.15
CA ARG A 122 8.98 9.01 10.79
C ARG A 122 9.15 7.62 10.18
N CYS A 123 8.31 7.31 9.19
CA CYS A 123 8.31 6.00 8.56
C CYS A 123 9.62 5.76 7.79
N GLY A 124 10.21 4.57 7.97
CA GLY A 124 11.39 4.14 7.25
C GLY A 124 12.70 4.83 7.66
N VAL A 125 12.72 5.59 8.77
CA VAL A 125 13.96 6.24 9.25
C VAL A 125 15.06 5.21 9.51
N GLU A 126 14.69 4.06 10.06
CA GLU A 126 15.59 2.94 10.36
C GLU A 126 16.10 2.23 9.10
N LEU A 127 15.46 2.46 7.96
CA LEU A 127 15.83 1.95 6.64
C LEU A 127 16.48 3.04 5.77
N ASN A 128 16.80 4.21 6.36
CA ASN A 128 17.34 5.37 5.64
C ASN A 128 16.46 5.84 4.47
N MET A 129 15.14 5.64 4.58
CA MET A 129 14.18 6.10 3.59
C MET A 129 13.99 7.63 3.66
N PRO A 130 13.55 8.28 2.57
CA PRO A 130 13.21 9.70 2.58
C PRO A 130 12.00 9.99 3.48
N ASP A 131 11.85 11.27 3.85
CA ASP A 131 10.72 11.76 4.64
C ASP A 131 9.38 11.61 3.90
N VAL A 132 9.42 11.72 2.57
CA VAL A 132 8.25 11.67 1.69
C VAL A 132 8.41 10.53 0.69
N TRP A 133 7.42 9.64 0.62
CA TRP A 133 7.42 8.50 -0.32
C TRP A 133 6.60 8.84 -1.57
N ASP A 134 7.22 9.59 -2.48
CA ASP A 134 6.63 10.04 -3.75
C ASP A 134 7.33 9.49 -5.01
N GLY A 135 8.25 8.54 -4.84
CA GLY A 135 8.97 7.87 -5.94
C GLY A 135 10.10 8.70 -6.55
N LYS A 136 10.45 9.87 -6.00
CA LYS A 136 11.56 10.71 -6.49
C LYS A 136 12.91 10.39 -5.85
N MET A 137 13.15 9.12 -5.52
CA MET A 137 14.43 8.66 -4.97
C MET A 137 15.49 8.52 -6.05
#